data_AF-A0A430A561-F1
#
_entry.id   AF-A0A430A561-F1
#
_cell.length_a   1.000
_cell.length_b   1.000
_cell.length_c   1.000
_cell.angle_alpha   90.00
_cell.angle_beta   90.00
_cell.angle_gamma   90.00
#
_symmetry.space_group_name_H-M   'P 1'
#
loop_
_entity.id
_entity.type
_entity.pdbx_description
1 polymer ?
#
loop_
_entity_poly.entity_id
_entity_poly.type
_entity_poly.pdbx_seq_one_letter_code
_entity_poly.pdbx_strand_id
1 'polypeptide(L)'
;MRDIKFRAWDKLDKVMLTWERIKREFTFEYFEDEGLEFMQYTGLEDVHGVEIYEEDLLNCWYKAGEKIIVKVIYNKEYASFEYKLIDCDLIGFNPGKIHKIEVIGNIHENPELLEG
;
A
#
# COMPACT_ATOMS: atom_id res chain seq x y z
N MET A 1 14.62 15.81 1.57
CA MET A 1 13.47 15.94 0.65
C MET A 1 12.91 14.54 0.47
N ARG A 2 11.59 14.35 0.59
CA ARG A 2 10.95 13.05 0.37
C ARG A 2 10.71 12.86 -1.12
N ASP A 3 10.94 11.64 -1.61
CA ASP A 3 10.63 11.31 -3.00
C ASP A 3 9.11 11.24 -3.23
N ILE A 4 8.68 11.77 -4.38
CA ILE A 4 7.31 11.64 -4.86
C ILE A 4 7.33 10.63 -6.01
N LYS A 5 6.72 9.48 -5.77
CA LYS A 5 6.60 8.37 -6.73
C LYS A 5 5.16 7.87 -6.73
N PHE A 6 4.73 7.36 -7.87
CA PHE A 6 3.44 6.71 -8.03
C PHE A 6 3.63 5.37 -8.72
N ARG A 7 2.73 4.44 -8.42
CA ARG A 7 2.44 3.28 -9.27
C ARG A 7 0.97 3.34 -9.68
N ALA A 8 0.58 2.63 -10.71
CA ALA A 8 -0.81 2.60 -11.14
C ALA A 8 -1.25 1.18 -11.47
N TRP A 9 -2.42 0.78 -11.00
CA TRP A 9 -3.06 -0.44 -11.44
C TRP A 9 -3.82 -0.20 -12.74
N ASP A 10 -3.48 -0.94 -13.78
CA ASP A 10 -4.24 -0.97 -15.03
C ASP A 10 -5.40 -1.96 -14.91
N LYS A 11 -6.63 -1.44 -14.88
CA LYS A 11 -7.83 -2.27 -14.69
C LYS A 11 -8.16 -3.12 -15.92
N LEU A 12 -7.70 -2.74 -17.11
CA LEU A 12 -7.95 -3.46 -18.36
C LEU A 12 -6.97 -4.61 -18.52
N ASP A 13 -5.68 -4.30 -18.43
CA ASP A 13 -4.61 -5.27 -18.64
C ASP A 13 -4.28 -6.08 -17.38
N LYS A 14 -4.80 -5.66 -16.21
CA LYS A 14 -4.57 -6.30 -14.90
C LYS A 14 -3.07 -6.37 -14.56
N VAL A 15 -2.37 -5.26 -14.73
CA VAL A 15 -0.94 -5.15 -14.46
C VAL A 15 -0.62 -3.92 -13.61
N MET A 16 0.39 -4.04 -12.75
CA MET A 16 0.92 -2.92 -11.98
C MET A 16 1.96 -2.16 -12.80
N LEU A 17 1.71 -0.87 -13.05
CA LEU A 17 2.59 0.04 -13.76
C LEU A 17 3.55 0.71 -12.78
N THR A 18 4.85 0.59 -13.06
CA THR A 18 5.91 1.17 -12.22
C THR A 18 6.05 2.67 -12.43
N TRP A 19 6.67 3.34 -11.46
CA TRP A 19 6.96 4.77 -11.55
C TRP A 19 7.78 5.15 -12.79
N GLU A 20 8.78 4.33 -13.13
CA GLU A 20 9.61 4.56 -14.33
C GLU A 20 8.81 4.46 -15.63
N ARG A 21 7.84 3.54 -15.69
CA ARG A 21 6.94 3.42 -16.85
C ARG A 21 6.02 4.64 -16.95
N ILE A 22 5.40 5.03 -15.84
CA ILE A 22 4.51 6.21 -15.78
C ILE A 22 5.26 7.46 -16.23
N LYS A 23 6.45 7.76 -15.68
CA LYS A 23 7.25 8.93 -16.08
C LYS A 23 7.58 8.98 -17.57
N ARG A 24 7.76 7.82 -18.21
CA ARG A 24 8.17 7.74 -19.61
C ARG A 24 6.99 7.83 -20.57
N GLU A 25 5.88 7.19 -20.22
CA GLU A 25 4.78 6.92 -21.16
C GLU A 25 3.57 7.85 -20.94
N PHE A 26 3.41 8.42 -19.74
CA PHE A 26 2.17 9.10 -19.37
C PHE A 26 2.28 10.61 -19.53
N THR A 27 1.23 11.21 -20.08
CA THR A 27 0.98 12.65 -20.07
C THR A 27 -0.04 13.01 -18.98
N PHE A 28 -0.31 14.31 -18.79
CA PHE A 28 -1.29 14.78 -17.81
C PHE A 28 -2.71 14.22 -18.02
N GLU A 29 -3.08 13.88 -19.26
CA GLU A 29 -4.41 13.36 -19.61
C GLU A 29 -4.70 11.99 -18.97
N TYR A 30 -3.67 11.19 -18.71
CA TYR A 30 -3.82 9.86 -18.11
C TYR A 30 -4.18 9.89 -16.62
N PHE A 31 -4.01 11.03 -15.93
CA PHE A 31 -4.38 11.15 -14.52
C PHE A 31 -5.90 11.22 -14.31
N GLU A 32 -6.66 11.47 -15.37
CA GLU A 32 -8.13 11.47 -15.36
C GLU A 32 -8.71 10.16 -15.92
N ASP A 33 -7.85 9.20 -16.33
CA ASP A 33 -8.30 7.92 -16.88
C ASP A 33 -8.84 7.01 -15.77
N GLU A 34 -10.15 6.75 -15.79
CA GLU A 34 -10.83 5.89 -14.82
C GLU A 34 -10.37 4.40 -14.88
N GLY A 35 -9.76 3.99 -16.00
CA GLY A 35 -9.14 2.68 -16.19
C GLY A 35 -7.84 2.50 -15.39
N LEU A 36 -7.27 3.60 -14.90
CA LEU A 36 -6.04 3.61 -14.10
C LEU A 36 -6.35 3.97 -12.66
N GLU A 37 -5.74 3.25 -11.73
CA GLU A 37 -5.84 3.54 -10.30
C GLU A 37 -4.46 3.83 -9.74
N PHE A 38 -4.19 5.11 -9.45
CA PHE A 38 -2.89 5.56 -8.96
C PHE A 38 -2.78 5.38 -7.44
N MET A 39 -1.61 4.92 -7.00
CA MET A 39 -1.22 4.76 -5.60
C MET A 39 0.08 5.50 -5.33
N GLN A 40 0.12 6.33 -4.29
CA GLN A 40 1.31 7.09 -3.96
C GLN A 40 2.28 6.29 -3.07
N TYR A 41 3.58 6.47 -3.31
CA TYR A 41 4.63 6.01 -2.41
C TYR A 41 4.57 6.77 -1.08
N THR A 42 4.60 6.05 0.04
CA THR A 42 4.51 6.60 1.39
C THR A 42 5.78 7.32 1.86
N GLY A 43 6.90 7.16 1.16
CA GLY A 43 8.20 7.65 1.65
C GLY A 43 8.92 6.68 2.60
N LEU A 44 8.37 5.47 2.82
CA LEU A 44 8.88 4.48 3.75
C LEU A 44 9.15 3.15 3.04
N GLU A 45 10.11 2.41 3.55
CA GLU A 45 10.44 1.06 3.09
C GLU A 45 10.21 0.06 4.23
N ASP A 46 9.92 -1.19 3.87
CA ASP A 46 9.84 -2.28 4.82
C ASP A 46 11.23 -2.79 5.24
N VAL A 47 11.26 -3.86 6.05
CA VAL A 47 12.53 -4.44 6.55
C VAL A 47 13.43 -5.06 5.48
N HIS A 48 12.94 -5.23 4.26
CA HIS A 48 13.68 -5.73 3.10
C HIS A 48 14.02 -4.63 2.08
N GLY A 49 13.73 -3.36 2.41
CA GLY A 49 13.95 -2.24 1.50
C GLY A 49 12.89 -2.14 0.40
N VAL A 50 11.74 -2.81 0.57
CA VAL A 50 10.63 -2.70 -0.38
C VAL A 50 9.86 -1.42 -0.08
N GLU A 51 9.72 -0.56 -1.09
CA GLU A 51 8.96 0.67 -1.00
C GLU A 51 7.48 0.39 -0.70
N ILE A 52 6.92 1.10 0.28
CA ILE A 52 5.53 0.97 0.70
C ILE A 52 4.67 2.03 0.00
N TYR A 53 3.62 1.60 -0.67
CA TYR A 53 2.64 2.41 -1.39
C TYR A 53 1.26 2.35 -0.73
N GLU A 54 0.37 3.25 -1.13
CA GLU A 54 -1.07 3.08 -0.89
C GLU A 54 -1.55 1.72 -1.41
N GLU A 55 -2.52 1.17 -0.68
CA GLU A 55 -3.18 -0.11 -0.98
C GLU A 55 -2.26 -1.35 -0.91
N ASP A 56 -1.02 -1.20 -0.42
CA ASP A 56 -0.19 -2.33 -0.02
C ASP A 56 -0.77 -3.06 1.19
N LEU A 57 -0.54 -4.36 1.20
CA LEU A 57 -0.84 -5.27 2.28
C LEU A 57 0.43 -5.52 3.08
N LEU A 58 0.39 -5.15 4.35
CA LEU A 58 1.50 -5.29 5.26
C LEU A 58 1.23 -6.37 6.27
N ASN A 59 2.23 -7.21 6.44
CA ASN A 59 2.31 -8.12 7.55
C ASN A 59 3.04 -7.42 8.71
N CYS A 60 2.35 -7.28 9.84
CA CYS A 60 2.87 -6.60 11.03
C CYS A 60 2.99 -7.58 12.19
N TRP A 61 4.18 -7.66 12.79
CA TRP A 61 4.45 -8.54 13.93
C TRP A 61 4.53 -7.76 15.24
N TYR A 62 3.79 -8.23 16.25
CA TYR A 62 3.92 -7.78 17.63
C TYR A 62 4.95 -8.62 18.39
N LYS A 63 5.56 -8.03 19.43
CA LYS A 63 6.54 -8.73 20.28
C LYS A 63 6.00 -10.02 20.92
N ALA A 64 4.69 -10.16 21.05
CA ALA A 64 4.02 -11.35 21.57
C ALA A 64 3.90 -12.50 20.55
N GLY A 65 4.38 -12.32 19.30
CA GLY A 65 4.28 -13.32 18.23
C GLY A 65 3.00 -13.25 17.40
N GLU A 66 2.06 -12.37 17.77
CA GLU A 66 0.85 -12.10 17.01
C GLU A 66 1.20 -11.41 15.69
N LYS A 67 0.54 -11.88 14.62
CA LYS A 67 0.64 -11.35 13.27
C LYS A 67 -0.72 -10.76 12.90
N ILE A 68 -0.70 -9.58 12.30
CA ILE A 68 -1.88 -8.96 11.69
C ILE A 68 -1.57 -8.54 10.27
N ILE A 69 -2.61 -8.55 9.44
CA ILE A 69 -2.55 -7.99 8.09
C ILE A 69 -3.29 -6.66 8.11
N VAL A 70 -2.61 -5.63 7.63
CA VAL A 70 -3.18 -4.30 7.46
C VAL A 70 -3.02 -3.84 6.02
N LYS A 71 -3.91 -2.96 5.59
CA LYS A 71 -3.84 -2.25 4.33
C LYS A 71 -3.32 -0.84 4.56
N VAL A 72 -2.43 -0.35 3.69
CA VAL A 72 -2.01 1.05 3.70
C VAL A 72 -3.08 1.90 3.03
N ILE A 73 -3.51 2.99 3.67
CA ILE A 73 -4.48 3.94 3.13
C ILE A 73 -3.98 5.37 3.28
N TYR A 74 -4.45 6.28 2.43
CA TYR A 74 -4.34 7.71 2.70
C TYR A 74 -5.62 8.22 3.40
N ASN A 75 -5.49 8.62 4.66
CA ASN A 75 -6.56 9.24 5.41
C ASN A 75 -6.65 10.74 5.08
N LYS A 76 -7.69 11.12 4.33
CA LYS A 76 -7.91 12.51 3.89
C LYS A 76 -8.27 13.46 5.03
N GLU A 77 -8.86 12.97 6.12
CA GLU A 77 -9.23 13.79 7.28
C GLU A 77 -8.00 14.27 8.04
N TYR A 78 -7.02 13.38 8.22
CA TYR A 78 -5.77 13.66 8.92
C TYR A 78 -4.59 13.97 8.00
N ALA A 79 -4.81 13.96 6.68
CA ALA A 79 -3.79 14.16 5.64
C ALA A 79 -2.55 13.27 5.86
N SER A 80 -2.76 11.99 6.18
CA SER A 80 -1.68 11.08 6.56
C SER A 80 -1.86 9.66 6.01
N PHE A 81 -0.75 8.94 5.83
CA PHE A 81 -0.79 7.51 5.53
C PHE A 81 -1.04 6.72 6.80
N GLU A 82 -2.01 5.81 6.77
CA GLU A 82 -2.47 5.04 7.92
C GLU A 82 -2.61 3.56 7.57
N TYR A 83 -2.80 2.75 8.60
CA TYR A 83 -3.06 1.32 8.49
C TYR A 83 -4.55 1.06 8.73
N LYS A 84 -5.19 0.37 7.80
CA LYS A 84 -6.56 -0.15 7.95
C LYS A 84 -6.51 -1.65 8.15
N LEU A 85 -7.08 -2.14 9.26
CA LEU A 85 -7.20 -3.57 9.51
C LEU A 85 -8.08 -4.23 8.44
N ILE A 86 -7.64 -5.39 7.93
CA ILE A 86 -8.40 -6.18 6.95
C ILE A 86 -9.23 -7.25 7.65
N ASP A 87 -8.69 -7.86 8.71
CA ASP A 87 -9.34 -8.93 9.44
C ASP A 87 -9.44 -8.62 10.94
N CYS A 88 -10.69 -8.68 11.44
CA CYS A 88 -11.18 -8.63 12.81
C CYS A 88 -11.10 -7.37 13.69
N ASP A 89 -12.09 -7.35 14.60
CA ASP A 89 -12.36 -6.53 15.77
C ASP A 89 -11.23 -6.51 16.82
N LEU A 90 -9.98 -6.30 16.40
CA LEU A 90 -8.85 -6.17 17.32
C LEU A 90 -8.89 -4.82 18.03
N ILE A 91 -9.63 -4.81 19.14
CA ILE A 91 -9.49 -3.80 20.20
C ILE A 91 -8.02 -3.82 20.66
N GLY A 92 -7.20 -2.92 20.12
CA GLY A 92 -5.81 -2.77 20.56
C GLY A 92 -4.73 -2.68 19.49
N PHE A 93 -5.06 -2.51 18.21
CA PHE A 93 -4.04 -2.16 17.20
C PHE A 93 -3.25 -0.93 17.65
N ASN A 94 -1.96 -1.12 17.93
CA ASN A 94 -1.08 -0.05 18.36
C ASN A 94 0.21 -0.12 17.52
N PRO A 95 0.35 0.76 16.51
CA PRO A 95 1.53 0.82 15.66
C PRO A 95 2.84 0.91 16.45
N GLY A 96 2.83 1.56 17.61
CA GLY A 96 4.01 1.71 18.47
C GLY A 96 4.52 0.41 19.11
N LYS A 97 3.78 -0.70 19.01
CA LYS A 97 4.22 -2.03 19.47
C LYS A 97 4.67 -2.96 18.34
N ILE A 98 4.54 -2.53 17.08
CA ILE A 98 5.02 -3.26 15.91
C ILE A 98 6.54 -3.18 15.89
N HIS A 99 7.21 -4.31 15.67
CA HIS A 99 8.68 -4.36 15.60
C HIS A 99 9.22 -4.86 14.26
N LYS A 100 8.35 -5.42 13.41
CA LYS A 100 8.67 -5.83 12.04
C LYS A 100 7.45 -5.53 11.16
N ILE A 101 7.71 -5.01 9.97
CA ILE A 101 6.73 -4.77 8.90
C ILE A 101 7.31 -5.34 7.60
N GLU A 102 6.49 -6.02 6.83
CA GLU A 102 6.88 -6.61 5.54
C GLU A 102 5.72 -6.46 4.56
N VAL A 103 6.00 -5.98 3.35
CA VAL A 103 5.03 -5.95 2.26
C VAL A 103 4.81 -7.38 1.80
N ILE A 104 3.55 -7.85 1.82
CA ILE A 104 3.17 -9.20 1.39
C ILE A 104 2.35 -9.23 0.10
N GLY A 105 2.02 -8.06 -0.45
CA GLY A 105 1.21 -7.91 -1.66
C GLY A 105 0.49 -6.57 -1.69
N ASN A 106 -0.47 -6.43 -2.59
CA ASN A 106 -1.42 -5.32 -2.62
C ASN A 106 -2.82 -5.84 -2.97
N ILE A 107 -3.85 -5.01 -2.77
CA ILE A 107 -5.24 -5.45 -2.99
C ILE A 107 -5.58 -5.85 -4.43
N HIS A 108 -4.78 -5.42 -5.40
CA HIS A 108 -5.05 -5.64 -6.82
C HIS A 108 -4.41 -6.94 -7.32
N GLU A 109 -3.13 -7.14 -7.00
CA GLU A 109 -2.36 -8.31 -7.42
C GLU A 109 -2.56 -9.51 -6.49
N ASN A 110 -3.00 -9.28 -5.25
CA ASN A 110 -3.18 -10.31 -4.24
C ASN A 110 -4.56 -10.25 -3.55
N PRO A 111 -5.68 -10.27 -4.30
CA PRO A 111 -7.02 -10.22 -3.71
C PRO A 111 -7.30 -11.38 -2.75
N GLU A 112 -6.65 -12.54 -2.93
CA GLU A 112 -6.77 -13.71 -2.06
C GLU A 112 -6.34 -13.45 -0.61
N LEU A 113 -5.52 -12.43 -0.37
CA LEU A 113 -5.08 -12.04 0.97
C LEU A 113 -6.15 -11.27 1.75
N LEU A 114 -7.29 -10.95 1.13
CA LEU A 114 -8.43 -10.25 1.74
C LEU A 114 -9.54 -11.20 2.22
N GLU A 115 -9.50 -12.48 1.85
CA GLU A 115 -10.57 -13.46 2.09
C GLU A 115 -10.35 -14.30 3.37
N GLY A 116 -9.64 -13.75 4.36
CA GLY A 116 -9.30 -14.40 5.64
C GLY A 116 -10.37 -14.29 6.71
#